data_AF-A0AAW2YUV4-F1
#
_entry.id   AF-A0AAW2YUV4-F1
#
_cell.length_a   1.000
_cell.length_b   1.000
_cell.length_c   1.000
_cell.angle_alpha   90.00
_cell.angle_beta   90.00
_cell.angle_gamma   90.00
#
_symmetry.space_group_name_H-M   'P 1'
#
loop_
_entity.id
_entity.type
_entity.pdbx_description
1 polymer ?
#
loop_
_entity_poly.entity_id
_entity_poly.type
_entity_poly.pdbx_seq_one_letter_code
_entity_poly.pdbx_strand_id
1 'polypeptide(L)'
;MNQTRNDDLTTVYAQETTIIDQIQPTYQQVTTEFNNEYCDIEQDETSLEDLMHYSQEFPADTTQQQLYTTTTTDIVPNVDFCAQPAMDVIPVDLQPPLFATSITESTPVDPELLHFVTCGGRSRIFGLNLKNELFHLVKNNRGMEWEQMVTSAPVLGVSCRKHTLMTATPLGIYRLDLLQKKEAQLVIKDDRFVDVAALSKRRMYLLSRDGSVYHAQIHRLSSGVDIKQIKGPAMRKISAGGKHKVRQIELWAIGTDGNTYRCSHDKSWSQVDASLEDVSITLDNTIYGVDANGVLVKWDGRYFSALPLRENPELRLCGIAVNKEKQLYGIDRTTRMIMRVDQ
;
A
#
# COMPACT_ATOMS: atom_id res chain seq x y z
N MET A 1 1.78 31.10 -83.40
CA MET A 1 1.49 31.51 -82.02
C MET A 1 1.65 30.29 -81.12
N ASN A 2 2.50 30.43 -80.10
CA ASN A 2 2.76 29.54 -78.95
C ASN A 2 3.43 28.18 -79.28
N GLN A 3 4.73 27.92 -78.97
CA GLN A 3 5.37 27.76 -77.63
C GLN A 3 4.54 26.82 -76.73
N THR A 4 5.03 25.72 -76.13
CA THR A 4 6.32 25.37 -75.50
C THR A 4 6.24 23.85 -75.16
N ARG A 5 7.26 23.02 -75.41
CA ARG A 5 8.37 22.64 -74.50
C ARG A 5 7.92 21.87 -73.23
N ASN A 6 8.35 20.61 -73.12
CA ASN A 6 8.70 19.94 -71.86
C ASN A 6 9.56 18.72 -72.17
N ASP A 7 10.87 18.98 -72.26
CA ASP A 7 11.94 18.01 -72.05
C ASP A 7 12.44 18.15 -70.60
N ASP A 8 13.21 17.16 -70.16
CA ASP A 8 14.04 17.06 -68.94
C ASP A 8 13.42 16.42 -67.69
N LEU A 9 13.26 15.11 -67.80
CA LEU A 9 13.48 14.15 -66.71
C LEU A 9 14.98 13.81 -66.63
N THR A 10 15.76 14.59 -65.89
CA THR A 10 16.98 14.11 -65.22
C THR A 10 17.49 15.20 -64.28
N THR A 11 18.00 14.81 -63.11
CA THR A 11 18.83 15.60 -62.17
C THR A 11 18.14 16.28 -60.97
N VAL A 12 17.64 15.51 -59.99
CA VAL A 12 17.69 15.91 -58.55
C VAL A 12 17.70 14.65 -57.65
N TYR A 13 18.86 14.02 -57.46
CA TYR A 13 19.13 13.15 -56.31
C TYR A 13 20.61 13.23 -55.97
N ALA A 14 21.01 14.37 -55.43
CA ALA A 14 22.30 14.56 -54.78
C ALA A 14 22.23 15.83 -53.91
N GLN A 15 21.59 15.73 -52.73
CA GLN A 15 21.83 16.59 -51.56
C GLN A 15 20.94 16.14 -50.39
N GLU A 16 21.16 14.92 -49.89
CA GLU A 16 20.68 14.49 -48.57
C GLU A 16 21.83 13.82 -47.83
N THR A 17 22.80 14.62 -47.45
CA THR A 17 23.73 14.30 -46.37
C THR A 17 24.28 15.64 -45.89
N THR A 18 24.38 15.81 -44.57
CA THR A 18 24.87 17.01 -43.86
C THR A 18 23.82 18.01 -43.35
N ILE A 19 22.80 17.55 -42.62
CA ILE A 19 22.18 18.32 -41.51
C ILE A 19 21.77 17.36 -40.38
N ILE A 20 22.73 16.66 -39.78
CA ILE A 20 22.60 16.04 -38.46
C ILE A 20 23.97 16.21 -37.79
N ASP A 21 24.26 17.41 -37.27
CA ASP A 21 25.35 17.61 -36.29
C ASP A 21 25.39 19.00 -35.61
N GLN A 22 24.31 19.79 -35.61
CA GLN A 22 24.32 21.11 -34.95
C GLN A 22 23.06 21.45 -34.13
N ILE A 23 22.51 20.51 -33.36
CA ILE A 23 21.58 20.85 -32.26
C ILE A 23 21.85 20.01 -31.01
N GLN A 24 22.96 20.29 -30.33
CA GLN A 24 23.15 20.26 -28.87
C GLN A 24 24.42 21.09 -28.60
N PRO A 25 24.43 22.08 -27.68
CA PRO A 25 24.05 21.88 -26.28
C PRO A 25 23.24 23.04 -25.67
N THR A 26 22.02 22.77 -25.21
CA THR A 26 21.34 23.68 -24.24
C THR A 26 20.39 22.94 -23.29
N TYR A 27 20.65 21.66 -23.02
CA TYR A 27 19.85 20.84 -22.10
C TYR A 27 20.60 20.45 -20.82
N GLN A 28 21.51 21.31 -20.34
CA GLN A 28 22.21 21.14 -19.06
C GLN A 28 21.97 22.24 -18.03
N GLN A 29 21.00 23.15 -18.22
CA GLN A 29 20.72 24.23 -17.25
C GLN A 29 19.31 24.25 -16.66
N VAL A 30 18.44 23.27 -16.91
CA VAL A 30 17.06 23.27 -16.35
C VAL A 30 16.84 22.18 -15.28
N THR A 31 17.84 21.34 -14.98
CA THR A 31 17.72 20.29 -13.94
C THR A 31 18.43 20.63 -12.62
N THR A 32 18.96 21.84 -12.46
CA THR A 32 19.72 22.23 -11.27
C THR A 32 18.91 23.03 -10.24
N GLU A 33 17.70 23.49 -10.54
CA GLU A 33 16.90 24.31 -9.60
C GLU A 33 15.87 23.51 -8.78
N PHE A 34 15.63 22.23 -9.06
CA PHE A 34 14.69 21.41 -8.29
C PHE A 34 15.31 20.58 -7.15
N ASN A 35 16.63 20.65 -6.96
CA ASN A 35 17.34 19.85 -5.94
C ASN A 35 17.59 20.57 -4.61
N ASN A 36 17.08 21.79 -4.40
CA ASN A 36 17.41 22.58 -3.20
C ASN A 36 16.30 22.72 -2.14
N GLU A 37 15.18 22.00 -2.24
CA GLU A 37 14.07 22.10 -1.25
C GLU A 37 13.83 20.86 -0.38
N TYR A 38 14.71 19.86 -0.39
CA TYR A 38 14.59 18.71 0.51
C TYR A 38 15.94 18.27 1.10
N CYS A 39 16.47 19.12 1.99
CA CYS A 39 17.51 18.75 2.94
C CYS A 39 17.01 18.92 4.38
N ASP A 40 15.96 18.16 4.74
CA ASP A 40 15.75 17.76 6.13
C ASP A 40 16.15 16.29 6.26
N ILE A 41 17.45 16.09 6.49
CA ILE A 41 17.98 14.84 7.01
C ILE A 41 17.56 14.80 8.48
N GLU A 42 16.39 14.22 8.76
CA GLU A 42 16.13 13.72 10.12
C GLU A 42 17.12 12.57 10.36
N GLN A 43 18.17 12.88 11.12
CA GLN A 43 19.05 11.90 11.71
C GLN A 43 18.19 10.91 12.51
N ASP A 44 18.43 9.63 12.25
CA ASP A 44 17.89 8.50 13.00
C ASP A 44 18.58 8.49 14.39
N GLU A 45 18.31 9.51 15.20
CA GLU A 45 18.77 9.56 16.60
C GLU A 45 17.85 8.66 17.43
N THR A 46 18.28 7.40 17.56
CA THR A 46 18.02 6.64 18.77
C THR A 46 18.86 7.26 19.89
N SER A 47 18.32 8.24 20.62
CA SER A 47 18.89 8.58 21.92
C SER A 47 18.64 7.40 22.86
N LEU A 48 19.71 6.89 23.46
CA LEU A 48 19.68 5.80 24.43
C LEU A 48 18.98 6.19 25.75
N GLU A 49 18.64 7.47 25.93
CA GLU A 49 18.15 8.02 27.20
C GLU A 49 16.65 7.79 27.43
N ASP A 50 15.84 7.60 26.38
CA ASP A 50 14.40 7.34 26.52
C ASP A 50 14.05 5.88 26.87
N LEU A 51 15.07 5.00 26.99
CA LEU A 51 14.91 3.61 27.43
C LEU A 51 15.14 3.39 28.93
N MET A 52 15.48 4.43 29.70
CA MET A 52 15.86 4.31 31.12
C MET A 52 14.83 4.78 32.16
N HIS A 53 13.63 5.18 31.74
CA HIS A 53 12.57 5.57 32.68
C HIS A 53 11.33 4.71 32.50
N TYR A 54 11.34 3.49 33.07
CA TYR A 54 10.18 2.88 33.73
C TYR A 54 10.62 1.57 34.42
N SER A 55 11.10 1.66 35.66
CA SER A 55 11.21 0.53 36.58
C SER A 55 10.93 0.99 38.00
N GLN A 56 9.73 0.70 38.49
CA GLN A 56 9.27 0.70 39.89
C GLN A 56 7.76 0.37 39.80
N GLU A 57 7.08 -0.46 40.57
CA GLU A 57 7.36 -1.35 41.71
C GLU A 57 6.12 -2.25 41.78
N PHE A 58 6.25 -3.56 42.01
CA PHE A 58 5.14 -4.39 42.51
C PHE A 58 5.67 -5.29 43.63
N PRO A 59 4.96 -5.36 44.76
CA PRO A 59 5.43 -6.13 45.91
C PRO A 59 5.26 -7.63 45.69
N ALA A 60 6.21 -8.37 46.24
CA ALA A 60 6.19 -9.81 46.33
C ALA A 60 5.02 -10.27 47.20
N ASP A 61 4.31 -11.32 46.75
CA ASP A 61 3.70 -12.25 47.68
C ASP A 61 3.84 -13.69 47.20
N THR A 62 3.89 -14.57 48.19
CA THR A 62 4.57 -15.86 48.21
C THR A 62 3.52 -16.97 48.27
N THR A 63 3.95 -18.20 47.95
CA THR A 63 3.29 -19.51 48.24
C THR A 63 2.18 -19.94 47.25
N GLN A 64 1.98 -21.21 46.84
CA GLN A 64 2.46 -22.54 47.26
C GLN A 64 2.66 -23.49 46.07
N GLN A 65 3.42 -24.55 46.36
CA GLN A 65 3.67 -25.78 45.60
C GLN A 65 2.40 -26.51 45.15
N GLN A 66 2.49 -27.26 44.04
CA GLN A 66 2.16 -28.69 44.03
C GLN A 66 2.81 -29.41 42.83
N LEU A 67 3.59 -30.45 43.15
CA LEU A 67 4.17 -31.41 42.22
C LEU A 67 3.09 -32.37 41.70
N TYR A 68 3.14 -32.70 40.41
CA TYR A 68 2.74 -34.01 39.91
C TYR A 68 3.75 -34.51 38.88
N THR A 69 4.46 -35.56 39.29
CA THR A 69 5.22 -36.48 38.44
C THR A 69 4.29 -37.55 37.88
N THR A 70 4.40 -37.84 36.58
CA THR A 70 4.13 -39.19 36.06
C THR A 70 5.03 -39.48 34.88
N THR A 71 5.88 -40.48 35.07
CA THR A 71 6.78 -41.10 34.11
C THR A 71 6.05 -42.29 33.49
N THR A 72 6.06 -42.46 32.17
CA THR A 72 6.03 -43.79 31.55
C THR A 72 6.69 -43.75 30.17
N THR A 73 7.71 -44.59 30.02
CA THR A 73 8.46 -44.96 28.81
C THR A 73 7.72 -46.02 27.99
N ASP A 74 8.01 -46.09 26.69
CA ASP A 74 8.32 -47.30 25.88
C ASP A 74 8.24 -46.93 24.36
N ILE A 75 9.36 -46.81 23.63
CA ILE A 75 10.11 -47.81 22.84
C ILE A 75 9.37 -48.36 21.58
N VAL A 76 9.66 -47.75 20.40
CA VAL A 76 10.16 -48.25 19.06
C VAL A 76 9.50 -49.54 18.46
N PRO A 77 9.15 -49.68 17.15
CA PRO A 77 10.06 -49.43 16.01
C PRO A 77 9.54 -48.89 14.65
N ASN A 78 10.48 -48.19 14.00
CA ASN A 78 10.98 -48.37 12.62
C ASN A 78 10.01 -48.93 11.56
N VAL A 79 9.70 -48.11 10.54
CA VAL A 79 9.13 -48.59 9.26
C VAL A 79 9.81 -47.86 8.09
N ASP A 80 10.12 -48.68 7.09
CA ASP A 80 11.03 -48.48 5.98
C ASP A 80 10.63 -47.46 4.91
N PHE A 81 11.70 -47.07 4.21
CA PHE A 81 11.81 -46.37 2.94
C PHE A 81 10.81 -46.82 1.85
N CYS A 82 10.15 -45.86 1.22
CA CYS A 82 9.69 -45.98 -0.16
C CYS A 82 10.20 -44.80 -0.99
N ALA A 83 11.03 -45.12 -1.98
CA ALA A 83 11.60 -44.21 -2.95
C ALA A 83 10.50 -43.53 -3.80
N GLN A 84 10.64 -42.21 -4.01
CA GLN A 84 9.88 -41.49 -5.03
C GLN A 84 10.74 -41.30 -6.29
N PRO A 85 10.15 -41.37 -7.50
CA PRO A 85 10.88 -41.18 -8.74
C PRO A 85 11.29 -39.71 -8.92
N ALA A 86 12.46 -39.54 -9.54
CA ALA A 86 13.03 -38.24 -9.88
C ALA A 86 12.07 -37.44 -10.78
N MET A 87 11.69 -36.24 -10.33
CA MET A 87 11.02 -35.24 -11.15
C MET A 87 12.09 -34.40 -11.85
N ASP A 88 11.98 -34.31 -13.18
CA ASP A 88 12.84 -33.53 -14.04
C ASP A 88 12.90 -32.07 -13.61
N VAL A 89 14.12 -31.59 -13.38
CA VAL A 89 14.42 -30.18 -13.09
C VAL A 89 14.29 -29.41 -14.40
N ILE A 90 13.15 -28.74 -14.58
CA ILE A 90 12.99 -27.72 -15.61
C ILE A 90 13.90 -26.53 -15.23
N PRO A 91 14.74 -26.01 -16.14
CA PRO A 91 15.58 -24.87 -15.85
C PRO A 91 14.70 -23.67 -15.49
N VAL A 92 15.00 -23.04 -14.36
CA VAL A 92 14.44 -21.75 -13.96
C VAL A 92 15.00 -20.71 -14.91
N ASP A 93 14.34 -20.56 -16.06
CA ASP A 93 14.69 -19.53 -17.04
C ASP A 93 14.01 -18.21 -16.69
N LEU A 94 14.77 -17.16 -16.92
CA LEU A 94 14.63 -15.76 -16.52
C LEU A 94 13.19 -15.22 -16.68
N GLN A 95 12.47 -15.03 -15.57
CA GLN A 95 11.28 -14.18 -15.59
C GLN A 95 11.72 -12.72 -15.85
N PRO A 96 11.11 -12.02 -16.81
CA PRO A 96 11.44 -10.62 -17.07
C PRO A 96 11.14 -9.73 -15.84
N PRO A 97 11.85 -8.61 -15.68
CA PRO A 97 11.64 -7.68 -14.57
C PRO A 97 10.18 -7.20 -14.53
N LEU A 98 9.55 -7.34 -13.35
CA LEU A 98 8.10 -7.23 -13.16
C LEU A 98 7.57 -5.78 -13.18
N PHE A 99 8.47 -4.79 -13.25
CA PHE A 99 8.12 -3.37 -13.30
C PHE A 99 9.09 -2.66 -14.24
N ALA A 100 8.71 -2.50 -15.52
CA ALA A 100 9.33 -1.49 -16.35
C ALA A 100 8.60 -0.16 -16.11
N THR A 101 9.32 0.88 -15.69
CA THR A 101 8.85 2.27 -15.84
C THR A 101 8.99 2.65 -17.32
N SER A 102 8.34 1.93 -18.23
CA SER A 102 8.23 2.33 -19.63
C SER A 102 6.90 3.05 -19.81
N ILE A 103 6.99 4.36 -19.97
CA ILE A 103 5.86 5.24 -20.30
C ILE A 103 5.49 4.91 -21.75
N THR A 104 4.46 4.11 -21.96
CA THR A 104 3.80 4.00 -23.26
C THR A 104 2.80 5.12 -23.38
N GLU A 105 2.79 5.85 -24.50
CA GLU A 105 1.76 6.86 -24.82
C GLU A 105 0.37 6.21 -24.67
N SER A 106 -0.30 6.53 -23.56
CA SER A 106 -1.56 5.92 -23.18
C SER A 106 -2.70 6.61 -23.91
N THR A 107 -3.52 5.84 -24.61
CA THR A 107 -4.94 6.17 -24.80
C THR A 107 -5.52 6.56 -23.44
N PRO A 108 -6.42 7.57 -23.33
CA PRO A 108 -7.03 7.94 -22.06
C PRO A 108 -7.77 6.71 -21.51
N VAL A 109 -7.12 6.01 -20.57
CA VAL A 109 -7.72 4.88 -19.85
C VAL A 109 -8.66 5.52 -18.88
N ASP A 110 -9.94 5.23 -19.07
CA ASP A 110 -11.03 5.77 -18.29
C ASP A 110 -10.85 5.39 -16.80
N PRO A 111 -10.35 6.30 -15.95
CA PRO A 111 -10.17 6.03 -14.54
C PRO A 111 -11.51 6.08 -13.79
N GLU A 112 -12.63 6.29 -14.50
CA GLU A 112 -13.90 6.79 -13.95
C GLU A 112 -14.55 5.91 -12.89
N LEU A 113 -14.09 4.68 -12.63
CA LEU A 113 -14.69 3.83 -11.61
C LEU A 113 -13.64 3.28 -10.62
N LEU A 114 -13.03 4.17 -9.83
CA LEU A 114 -12.22 3.76 -8.68
C LEU A 114 -13.13 3.13 -7.61
N HIS A 115 -12.70 2.01 -7.04
CA HIS A 115 -13.39 1.37 -5.91
C HIS A 115 -12.56 1.38 -4.61
N PHE A 116 -11.26 1.68 -4.71
CA PHE A 116 -10.36 1.72 -3.57
C PHE A 116 -9.43 2.92 -3.66
N VAL A 117 -9.12 3.53 -2.51
CA VAL A 117 -8.18 4.64 -2.38
C VAL A 117 -7.27 4.44 -1.16
N THR A 118 -5.99 4.80 -1.29
CA THR A 118 -5.04 4.89 -0.17
C THR A 118 -4.15 6.11 -0.35
N CYS A 119 -3.63 6.65 0.74
CA CYS A 119 -2.67 7.75 0.66
C CYS A 119 -1.58 7.66 1.73
N GLY A 120 -0.35 7.97 1.33
CA GLY A 120 0.83 7.99 2.20
C GLY A 120 1.40 9.38 2.49
N GLY A 121 0.78 10.43 1.93
CA GLY A 121 1.19 11.84 2.02
C GLY A 121 0.52 12.69 0.94
N ARG A 122 0.86 13.99 0.86
CA ARG A 122 0.24 14.97 -0.05
C ARG A 122 0.28 14.60 -1.55
N SER A 123 1.35 13.97 -2.00
CA SER A 123 1.61 13.62 -3.41
C SER A 123 1.56 12.11 -3.68
N ARG A 124 1.06 11.34 -2.72
CA ARG A 124 1.10 9.87 -2.74
C ARG A 124 -0.28 9.33 -2.48
N ILE A 125 -1.13 9.47 -3.49
CA ILE A 125 -2.52 9.04 -3.47
C ILE A 125 -2.63 8.00 -4.57
N PHE A 126 -3.07 6.81 -4.20
CA PHE A 126 -3.19 5.67 -5.10
C PHE A 126 -4.62 5.17 -5.08
N GLY A 127 -5.07 4.64 -6.21
CA GLY A 127 -6.39 4.08 -6.35
C GLY A 127 -6.38 2.79 -7.16
N LEU A 128 -7.43 1.98 -6.99
CA LEU A 128 -7.70 0.82 -7.82
C LEU A 128 -9.03 1.04 -8.55
N ASN A 129 -9.05 0.76 -9.84
CA ASN A 129 -10.30 0.70 -10.61
C ASN A 129 -10.98 -0.67 -10.49
N LEU A 130 -12.18 -0.82 -11.06
CA LEU A 130 -12.94 -2.08 -11.05
C LEU A 130 -12.22 -3.29 -11.68
N LYS A 131 -11.18 -3.06 -12.49
CA LYS A 131 -10.33 -4.11 -13.08
C LYS A 131 -9.11 -4.43 -12.22
N ASN A 132 -9.00 -3.82 -11.04
CA ASN A 132 -7.85 -3.95 -10.14
C ASN A 132 -6.54 -3.45 -10.77
N GLU A 133 -6.64 -2.46 -11.67
CA GLU A 133 -5.50 -1.71 -12.19
C GLU A 133 -5.15 -0.60 -11.21
N LEU A 134 -3.85 -0.43 -10.95
CA LEU A 134 -3.32 0.53 -10.01
C LEU A 134 -3.10 1.88 -10.68
N PHE A 135 -3.54 2.96 -10.05
CA PHE A 135 -3.32 4.33 -10.49
C PHE A 135 -2.65 5.17 -9.40
N HIS A 136 -1.81 6.12 -9.81
CA HIS A 136 -1.20 7.14 -8.95
C HIS A 136 -1.72 8.52 -9.37
N LEU A 137 -2.21 9.30 -8.41
CA LEU A 137 -2.59 10.69 -8.67
C LEU A 137 -1.33 11.57 -8.71
N VAL A 138 -0.99 12.04 -9.91
CA VAL A 138 0.20 12.84 -10.18
C VAL A 138 -0.22 14.29 -10.44
N LYS A 139 0.59 15.24 -9.97
CA LYS A 139 0.42 16.66 -10.31
C LYS A 139 1.23 16.97 -11.57
N ASN A 140 0.58 17.51 -12.59
CA ASN A 140 1.22 17.99 -13.81
C ASN A 140 0.93 19.50 -14.01
N ASN A 141 1.32 20.05 -15.16
CA ASN A 141 1.11 21.47 -15.48
C ASN A 141 -0.37 21.85 -15.70
N ARG A 142 -1.25 20.87 -15.91
CA ARG A 142 -2.68 21.06 -16.17
C ARG A 142 -3.56 20.80 -14.95
N GLY A 143 -3.01 20.20 -13.89
CA GLY A 143 -3.75 19.87 -12.68
C GLY A 143 -3.30 18.55 -12.06
N MET A 144 -4.25 17.85 -11.45
CA MET A 144 -4.05 16.51 -10.92
C MET A 144 -4.61 15.51 -11.93
N GLU A 145 -3.83 14.51 -12.31
CA GLU A 145 -4.21 13.47 -13.26
C GLU A 145 -3.87 12.08 -12.72
N TRP A 146 -4.69 11.09 -13.05
CA TRP A 146 -4.43 9.69 -12.70
C TRP A 146 -3.52 9.06 -13.75
N GLU A 147 -2.36 8.59 -13.30
CA GLU A 147 -1.42 7.84 -14.12
C GLU A 147 -1.52 6.35 -13.77
N GLN A 148 -1.77 5.50 -14.77
CA GLN A 148 -1.81 4.05 -14.56
C GLN A 148 -0.40 3.52 -14.28
N MET A 149 -0.27 2.74 -13.21
CA MET A 149 0.95 2.01 -12.91
C MET A 149 0.89 0.62 -13.53
N VAL A 150 1.90 0.30 -14.33
CA VAL A 150 2.03 -1.05 -14.90
C VAL A 150 2.33 -2.04 -13.78
N THR A 151 1.51 -3.07 -13.69
CA THR A 151 1.66 -4.17 -12.72
C THR A 151 1.63 -5.50 -13.46
N SER A 152 2.39 -6.47 -12.98
CA SER A 152 2.47 -7.81 -13.59
C SER A 152 1.25 -8.69 -13.31
N ALA A 153 0.43 -8.31 -12.34
CA ALA A 153 -0.80 -8.98 -11.96
C ALA A 153 -1.80 -7.97 -11.37
N PRO A 154 -3.11 -8.25 -11.43
CA PRO A 154 -4.13 -7.42 -10.80
C PRO A 154 -3.84 -7.19 -9.31
N VAL A 155 -4.01 -5.94 -8.86
CA VAL A 155 -3.77 -5.56 -7.46
C VAL A 155 -5.05 -5.74 -6.65
N LEU A 156 -5.04 -6.67 -5.70
CA LEU A 156 -6.19 -6.99 -4.85
C LEU A 156 -6.37 -5.98 -3.71
N GLY A 157 -5.26 -5.48 -3.17
CA GLY A 157 -5.25 -4.48 -2.11
C GLY A 157 -3.97 -3.67 -2.13
N VAL A 158 -4.05 -2.43 -1.67
CA VAL A 158 -2.93 -1.49 -1.74
C VAL A 158 -2.89 -0.61 -0.51
N SER A 159 -1.70 -0.38 0.03
CA SER A 159 -1.51 0.57 1.12
C SER A 159 -0.21 1.34 0.93
N CYS A 160 -0.34 2.65 0.95
CA CYS A 160 0.81 3.54 0.85
C CYS A 160 1.13 4.14 2.22
N ARG A 161 2.40 4.06 2.63
CA ARG A 161 2.88 4.74 3.83
C ARG A 161 4.25 5.34 3.64
N LYS A 162 4.35 6.65 3.86
CA LYS A 162 5.56 7.45 3.60
C LYS A 162 6.05 7.15 2.18
N HIS A 163 7.25 6.60 2.01
CA HIS A 163 7.87 6.32 0.71
C HIS A 163 7.69 4.86 0.26
N THR A 164 6.81 4.10 0.92
CA THR A 164 6.63 2.69 0.63
C THR A 164 5.20 2.42 0.22
N LEU A 165 5.03 1.82 -0.96
CA LEU A 165 3.78 1.28 -1.42
C LEU A 165 3.84 -0.24 -1.25
N MET A 166 2.84 -0.81 -0.58
CA MET A 166 2.65 -2.24 -0.48
C MET A 166 1.42 -2.63 -1.31
N THR A 167 1.53 -3.69 -2.09
CA THR A 167 0.42 -4.23 -2.88
C THR A 167 0.26 -5.73 -2.60
N ALA A 168 -0.99 -6.17 -2.50
CA ALA A 168 -1.34 -7.58 -2.51
C ALA A 168 -1.79 -7.97 -3.93
N THR A 169 -1.28 -9.08 -4.44
CA THR A 169 -1.66 -9.65 -5.74
C THR A 169 -1.89 -11.15 -5.59
N PRO A 170 -2.45 -11.85 -6.60
CA PRO A 170 -2.54 -13.30 -6.59
C PRO A 170 -1.18 -14.03 -6.50
N LEU A 171 -0.06 -13.33 -6.69
CA LEU A 171 1.30 -13.91 -6.60
C LEU A 171 1.96 -13.68 -5.24
N GLY A 172 1.42 -12.77 -4.42
CA GLY A 172 1.97 -12.43 -3.12
C GLY A 172 1.93 -10.95 -2.79
N ILE A 173 2.74 -10.55 -1.81
CA ILE A 173 2.88 -9.16 -1.36
C ILE A 173 4.13 -8.53 -1.99
N TYR A 174 3.92 -7.43 -2.70
CA TYR A 174 4.99 -6.65 -3.31
C TYR A 174 5.21 -5.33 -2.55
N ARG A 175 6.46 -4.88 -2.55
CA ARG A 175 6.90 -3.62 -1.96
C ARG A 175 7.59 -2.77 -3.01
N LEU A 176 7.11 -1.55 -3.19
CA LEU A 176 7.73 -0.54 -4.04
C LEU A 176 8.28 0.61 -3.18
N ASP A 177 9.56 0.94 -3.39
CA ASP A 177 10.19 2.13 -2.80
C ASP A 177 10.04 3.32 -3.77
N LEU A 178 9.17 4.24 -3.39
CA LEU A 178 8.78 5.40 -4.20
C LEU A 178 9.89 6.47 -4.30
N LEU A 179 10.91 6.44 -3.43
CA LEU A 179 12.06 7.36 -3.56
C LEU A 179 13.09 6.83 -4.52
N GLN A 180 13.39 5.53 -4.40
CA GLN A 180 14.49 4.93 -5.16
C GLN A 180 14.07 4.59 -6.60
N LYS A 181 12.78 4.73 -6.93
CA LYS A 181 12.19 4.31 -8.23
C LYS A 181 12.65 2.91 -8.63
N LYS A 182 12.83 2.04 -7.64
CA LYS A 182 13.26 0.66 -7.85
C LYS A 182 12.08 -0.16 -8.35
N GLU A 183 12.38 -1.28 -9.00
CA GLU A 183 11.37 -2.29 -9.29
C GLU A 183 10.71 -2.77 -8.00
N ALA A 184 9.42 -3.09 -8.06
CA ALA A 184 8.75 -3.62 -6.88
C ALA A 184 9.30 -5.00 -6.54
N GLN A 185 9.56 -5.21 -5.26
CA GLN A 185 10.19 -6.40 -4.72
C GLN A 185 9.10 -7.32 -4.17
N LEU A 186 9.10 -8.59 -4.58
CA LEU A 186 8.29 -9.62 -3.92
C LEU A 186 8.83 -9.82 -2.50
N VAL A 187 8.00 -9.53 -1.51
CA VAL A 187 8.37 -9.64 -0.08
C VAL A 187 7.81 -10.92 0.53
N ILE A 188 6.60 -11.31 0.16
CA ILE A 188 5.93 -12.50 0.68
C ILE A 188 5.35 -13.25 -0.51
N LYS A 189 5.80 -14.49 -0.73
CA LYS A 189 5.28 -15.39 -1.76
C LYS A 189 4.20 -16.29 -1.15
N ASP A 190 3.02 -15.71 -0.94
CA ASP A 190 1.84 -16.36 -0.38
C ASP A 190 0.59 -15.72 -1.00
N ASP A 191 -0.18 -16.50 -1.76
CA ASP A 191 -1.31 -16.07 -2.59
C ASP A 191 -2.63 -15.92 -1.82
N ARG A 192 -2.64 -16.28 -0.54
CA ARG A 192 -3.86 -16.24 0.28
C ARG A 192 -4.24 -14.83 0.73
N PHE A 193 -3.32 -13.88 0.64
CA PHE A 193 -3.53 -12.50 1.08
C PHE A 193 -4.21 -11.65 0.00
N VAL A 194 -5.28 -10.97 0.39
CA VAL A 194 -6.14 -10.17 -0.50
C VAL A 194 -6.06 -8.67 -0.22
N ASP A 195 -5.62 -8.28 0.97
CA ASP A 195 -5.42 -6.87 1.33
C ASP A 195 -4.20 -6.69 2.26
N VAL A 196 -3.66 -5.49 2.28
CA VAL A 196 -2.47 -5.11 3.05
C VAL A 196 -2.66 -3.73 3.67
N ALA A 197 -2.37 -3.58 4.96
CA ALA A 197 -2.32 -2.30 5.65
C ALA A 197 -0.88 -2.03 6.12
N ALA A 198 -0.19 -1.10 5.46
CA ALA A 198 1.21 -0.80 5.72
C ALA A 198 1.38 0.06 6.97
N LEU A 199 2.23 -0.39 7.91
CA LEU A 199 2.68 0.43 9.05
C LEU A 199 4.07 1.03 8.85
N SER A 200 4.90 0.39 8.05
CA SER A 200 6.22 0.89 7.68
C SER A 200 6.76 0.05 6.53
N LYS A 201 7.96 0.35 6.07
CA LYS A 201 8.70 -0.48 5.11
C LYS A 201 8.98 -1.92 5.57
N ARG A 202 8.77 -2.23 6.85
CA ARG A 202 9.06 -3.54 7.48
C ARG A 202 7.92 -4.12 8.30
N ARG A 203 6.82 -3.40 8.50
CA ARG A 203 5.70 -3.84 9.34
C ARG A 203 4.42 -3.58 8.60
N MET A 204 3.57 -4.58 8.54
CA MET A 204 2.28 -4.50 7.87
C MET A 204 1.31 -5.48 8.52
N TYR A 205 0.02 -5.24 8.28
CA TYR A 205 -1.00 -6.24 8.50
C TYR A 205 -1.50 -6.76 7.17
N LEU A 206 -1.85 -8.04 7.13
CA LEU A 206 -2.33 -8.74 5.95
C LEU A 206 -3.70 -9.28 6.25
N LEU A 207 -4.59 -9.19 5.27
CA LEU A 207 -5.90 -9.82 5.29
C LEU A 207 -5.87 -10.99 4.32
N SER A 208 -6.25 -12.18 4.76
CA SER A 208 -6.42 -13.33 3.88
C SER A 208 -7.84 -13.47 3.37
N ARG A 209 -7.99 -14.31 2.34
CA ARG A 209 -9.27 -14.55 1.64
C ARG A 209 -10.38 -15.12 2.53
N ASP A 210 -10.03 -15.83 3.60
CA ASP A 210 -10.95 -16.35 4.62
C ASP A 210 -11.32 -15.30 5.69
N GLY A 211 -10.78 -14.08 5.57
CA GLY A 211 -10.96 -12.98 6.52
C GLY A 211 -10.04 -13.02 7.74
N SER A 212 -9.09 -13.97 7.81
CA SER A 212 -8.10 -13.98 8.89
C SER A 212 -7.12 -12.81 8.76
N VAL A 213 -6.73 -12.22 9.89
CA VAL A 213 -5.76 -11.11 9.93
C VAL A 213 -4.41 -11.57 10.44
N TYR A 214 -3.34 -11.11 9.80
CA TYR A 214 -1.96 -11.45 10.15
C TYR A 214 -1.12 -10.19 10.36
N HIS A 215 -0.21 -10.25 11.32
CA HIS A 215 0.88 -9.28 11.44
C HIS A 215 2.12 -9.85 10.75
N ALA A 216 2.70 -9.07 9.83
CA ALA A 216 3.92 -9.43 9.13
C ALA A 216 5.05 -8.43 9.42
N GLN A 217 6.23 -8.96 9.75
CA GLN A 217 7.44 -8.18 10.02
C GLN A 217 8.63 -8.67 9.18
N ILE A 218 9.13 -7.79 8.30
CA ILE A 218 10.33 -8.06 7.50
C ILE A 218 11.57 -7.83 8.35
N HIS A 219 12.49 -8.79 8.34
CA HIS A 219 13.74 -8.71 9.08
C HIS A 219 14.67 -7.64 8.49
N ARG A 220 15.50 -7.03 9.35
CA ARG A 220 16.45 -6.00 8.90
C ARG A 220 17.65 -6.60 8.18
N LEU A 221 18.13 -7.73 8.70
CA LEU A 221 19.42 -8.32 8.35
C LEU A 221 19.28 -9.65 7.58
N SER A 222 18.06 -10.16 7.43
CA SER A 222 17.79 -11.36 6.65
C SER A 222 16.60 -11.14 5.73
N SER A 223 16.48 -11.99 4.70
CA SER A 223 15.34 -12.02 3.79
C SER A 223 14.07 -12.60 4.41
N GLY A 224 14.11 -12.98 5.69
CA GLY A 224 12.98 -13.57 6.40
C GLY A 224 11.85 -12.58 6.67
N VAL A 225 10.63 -13.12 6.71
CA VAL A 225 9.42 -12.41 7.13
C VAL A 225 8.75 -13.23 8.22
N ASP A 226 8.59 -12.64 9.40
CA ASP A 226 7.80 -13.22 10.49
C ASP A 226 6.32 -12.92 10.23
N ILE A 227 5.49 -13.94 10.07
CA ILE A 227 4.03 -13.82 9.88
C ILE A 227 3.32 -14.51 11.04
N LYS A 228 2.46 -13.78 11.75
CA LYS A 228 1.69 -14.30 12.90
C LYS A 228 0.22 -13.95 12.76
N GLN A 229 -0.66 -14.95 12.88
CA GLN A 229 -2.09 -14.72 12.89
C GLN A 229 -2.51 -13.96 14.15
N ILE A 230 -3.42 -13.01 13.99
CA ILE A 230 -4.13 -12.35 15.07
C ILE A 230 -5.50 -13.03 15.16
N LYS A 231 -5.74 -13.78 16.24
CA LYS A 231 -7.03 -14.44 16.46
C LYS A 231 -8.13 -13.39 16.58
N GLY A 232 -9.25 -13.60 15.89
CA GLY A 232 -10.35 -12.64 15.85
C GLY A 232 -11.45 -13.06 14.89
N PRO A 233 -12.48 -12.21 14.71
CA PRO A 233 -13.52 -12.44 13.72
C PRO A 233 -12.99 -12.31 12.29
N ALA A 234 -13.73 -12.86 11.33
CA ALA A 234 -13.39 -12.78 9.91
C ALA A 234 -13.65 -11.37 9.39
N MET A 235 -12.62 -10.74 8.83
CA MET A 235 -12.63 -9.37 8.32
C MET A 235 -12.76 -9.33 6.80
N ARG A 236 -13.28 -8.23 6.26
CA ARG A 236 -13.29 -7.94 4.82
C ARG A 236 -12.44 -6.73 4.45
N LYS A 237 -12.05 -5.91 5.42
CA LYS A 237 -11.19 -4.74 5.23
C LYS A 237 -10.38 -4.44 6.49
N ILE A 238 -9.15 -3.97 6.31
CA ILE A 238 -8.26 -3.58 7.42
C ILE A 238 -7.61 -2.22 7.16
N SER A 239 -7.34 -1.46 8.22
CA SER A 239 -6.61 -0.21 8.17
C SER A 239 -5.75 -0.04 9.42
N ALA A 240 -4.50 0.38 9.24
CA ALA A 240 -3.50 0.35 10.30
C ALA A 240 -2.80 1.69 10.49
N GLY A 241 -2.80 2.16 11.72
CA GLY A 241 -2.33 3.48 12.11
C GLY A 241 -1.36 3.44 13.27
N GLY A 242 -0.87 4.61 13.64
CA GLY A 242 -0.11 4.79 14.86
C GLY A 242 1.38 5.06 14.70
N LYS A 243 1.94 5.64 15.76
CA LYS A 243 3.34 6.04 15.86
C LYS A 243 4.18 4.84 16.32
N HIS A 244 5.05 4.36 15.44
CA HIS A 244 5.97 3.27 15.75
C HIS A 244 6.79 3.53 17.03
N LYS A 245 7.24 4.78 17.24
CA LYS A 245 8.07 5.17 18.39
C LYS A 245 7.38 4.91 19.75
N VAL A 246 6.04 4.98 19.80
CA VAL A 246 5.28 4.94 21.06
C VAL A 246 4.61 3.57 21.29
N ARG A 247 4.85 2.57 20.42
CA ARG A 247 4.14 1.26 20.42
C ARG A 247 2.60 1.34 20.41
N GLN A 248 2.01 2.52 20.21
CA GLN A 248 0.57 2.73 20.05
C GLN A 248 0.18 2.46 18.60
N ILE A 249 0.21 1.20 18.23
CA ILE A 249 -0.28 0.73 16.92
C ILE A 249 -1.75 0.40 17.09
N GLU A 250 -2.58 1.03 16.29
CA GLU A 250 -4.00 0.70 16.20
C GLU A 250 -4.29 0.03 14.85
N LEU A 251 -5.16 -0.96 14.91
CA LEU A 251 -5.67 -1.65 13.74
C LEU A 251 -7.19 -1.62 13.82
N TRP A 252 -7.80 -1.08 12.77
CA TRP A 252 -9.24 -1.04 12.60
C TRP A 252 -9.63 -1.94 11.45
N ALA A 253 -10.79 -2.58 11.57
CA ALA A 253 -11.26 -3.51 10.57
C ALA A 253 -12.77 -3.47 10.46
N ILE A 254 -13.25 -3.93 9.32
CA ILE A 254 -14.67 -4.16 9.08
C ILE A 254 -14.84 -5.67 8.91
N GLY A 255 -15.73 -6.23 9.70
CA GLY A 255 -16.08 -7.64 9.68
C GLY A 255 -16.87 -8.03 8.44
N THR A 256 -16.82 -9.33 8.12
CA THR A 256 -17.71 -9.95 7.12
C THR A 256 -19.18 -9.95 7.56
N ASP A 257 -19.43 -9.80 8.86
CA ASP A 257 -20.73 -9.60 9.49
C ASP A 257 -21.26 -8.16 9.40
N GLY A 258 -20.48 -7.23 8.81
CA GLY A 258 -20.82 -5.81 8.70
C GLY A 258 -20.53 -4.97 9.94
N ASN A 259 -19.98 -5.56 11.00
CA ASN A 259 -19.62 -4.84 12.22
C ASN A 259 -18.23 -4.21 12.11
N THR A 260 -18.00 -3.14 12.89
CA THR A 260 -16.69 -2.49 13.00
C THR A 260 -15.93 -3.04 14.19
N TYR A 261 -14.64 -3.31 14.01
CA TYR A 261 -13.77 -3.86 15.05
C TYR A 261 -12.50 -3.03 15.21
N ARG A 262 -12.06 -2.89 16.46
CA ARG A 262 -10.78 -2.30 16.83
C ARG A 262 -9.91 -3.37 17.47
N CYS A 263 -8.66 -3.49 17.00
CA CYS A 263 -7.66 -4.36 17.59
C CYS A 263 -6.74 -3.54 18.49
N SER A 264 -6.71 -3.93 19.76
CA SER A 264 -5.86 -3.33 20.79
C SER A 264 -4.40 -3.76 20.66
N HIS A 265 -3.51 -3.07 21.38
CA HIS A 265 -2.07 -3.38 21.35
C HIS A 265 -1.75 -4.84 21.73
N ASP A 266 -2.52 -5.41 22.65
CA ASP A 266 -2.43 -6.80 23.11
C ASP A 266 -2.96 -7.84 22.09
N LYS A 267 -3.36 -7.39 20.90
CA LYS A 267 -3.90 -8.22 19.82
C LYS A 267 -5.27 -8.82 20.13
N SER A 268 -6.01 -8.25 21.07
CA SER A 268 -7.42 -8.52 21.28
C SER A 268 -8.29 -7.66 20.35
N TRP A 269 -9.41 -8.21 19.89
CA TRP A 269 -10.41 -7.47 19.11
C TRP A 269 -11.60 -7.11 20.00
N SER A 270 -12.04 -5.85 19.90
CA SER A 270 -13.29 -5.37 20.48
C SER A 270 -14.19 -4.84 19.37
N GLN A 271 -15.45 -5.26 19.36
CA GLN A 271 -16.46 -4.66 18.50
C GLN A 271 -16.71 -3.20 18.93
N VAL A 272 -16.88 -2.34 17.95
CA VAL A 272 -17.30 -0.95 18.11
C VAL A 272 -18.71 -0.84 17.55
N ASP A 273 -19.60 -0.16 18.27
CA ASP A 273 -20.98 0.06 17.86
C ASP A 273 -21.06 1.05 16.68
N ALA A 274 -20.74 0.55 15.49
CA ALA A 274 -20.76 1.26 14.22
C ALA A 274 -20.78 0.27 13.04
N SER A 275 -21.54 0.60 11.99
CA SER A 275 -21.60 -0.14 10.73
C SER A 275 -20.91 0.68 9.63
N LEU A 276 -19.60 0.48 9.46
CA LEU A 276 -18.82 1.18 8.44
C LEU A 276 -18.74 0.37 7.14
N GLU A 277 -18.74 1.06 6.01
CA GLU A 277 -18.37 0.53 4.70
C GLU A 277 -16.87 0.60 4.45
N ASP A 278 -16.24 1.69 4.93
CA ASP A 278 -14.80 1.91 4.85
C ASP A 278 -14.25 2.59 6.12
N VAL A 279 -12.98 2.36 6.40
CA VAL A 279 -12.25 2.93 7.53
C VAL A 279 -10.81 3.25 7.14
N SER A 280 -10.35 4.46 7.51
CA SER A 280 -8.97 4.87 7.34
C SER A 280 -8.44 5.52 8.61
N ILE A 281 -7.22 5.15 8.99
CA ILE A 281 -6.55 5.64 10.20
C ILE A 281 -5.22 6.32 9.86
N THR A 282 -4.95 7.43 10.52
CA THR A 282 -3.69 8.19 10.38
C THR A 282 -2.57 7.66 11.28
N LEU A 283 -1.38 8.27 11.17
CA LEU A 283 -0.25 8.03 12.07
C LEU A 283 -0.49 8.46 13.51
N ASP A 284 -1.31 9.49 13.73
CA ASP A 284 -1.62 10.01 15.05
C ASP A 284 -2.85 9.35 15.68
N ASN A 285 -3.31 8.22 15.11
CA ASN A 285 -4.51 7.50 15.53
C ASN A 285 -5.77 8.38 15.47
N THR A 286 -5.86 9.25 14.45
CA THR A 286 -7.13 9.84 14.04
C THR A 286 -7.82 8.85 13.09
N ILE A 287 -9.05 8.45 13.42
CA ILE A 287 -9.82 7.49 12.61
C ILE A 287 -10.95 8.23 11.90
N TYR A 288 -11.06 7.96 10.61
CA TYR A 288 -12.19 8.35 9.77
C TYR A 288 -12.83 7.10 9.19
N GLY A 289 -14.12 7.19 8.90
CA GLY A 289 -14.86 6.12 8.26
C GLY A 289 -15.94 6.65 7.34
N VAL A 290 -16.51 5.74 6.57
CA VAL A 290 -17.71 5.95 5.77
C VAL A 290 -18.75 4.97 6.28
N ASP A 291 -19.92 5.45 6.69
CA ASP A 291 -21.00 4.58 7.15
C ASP A 291 -21.76 3.92 5.97
N ALA A 292 -22.73 3.05 6.28
CA ALA A 292 -23.57 2.39 5.27
C ALA A 292 -24.37 3.35 4.37
N ASN A 293 -24.66 4.57 4.85
CA ASN A 293 -25.36 5.58 4.06
C ASN A 293 -24.40 6.36 3.15
N GLY A 294 -23.09 6.18 3.30
CA GLY A 294 -22.06 6.93 2.59
C GLY A 294 -21.68 8.23 3.29
N VAL A 295 -22.04 8.41 4.55
CA VAL A 295 -21.72 9.60 5.33
C VAL A 295 -20.31 9.49 5.89
N LEU A 296 -19.54 10.57 5.76
CA LEU A 296 -18.24 10.70 6.41
C LEU A 296 -18.42 10.79 7.92
N VAL A 297 -17.74 9.92 8.66
CA VAL A 297 -17.74 9.92 10.13
C VAL A 297 -16.32 9.96 10.68
N LYS A 298 -16.18 10.49 11.90
CA LYS A 298 -14.91 10.53 12.63
C LYS A 298 -15.08 9.97 14.03
N TRP A 299 -14.09 9.20 14.47
CA TRP A 299 -14.02 8.66 15.82
C TRP A 299 -13.59 9.76 16.81
N ASP A 300 -14.33 9.91 17.89
CA ASP A 300 -14.02 10.88 18.97
C ASP A 300 -13.30 10.26 20.18
N GLY A 301 -13.07 8.94 20.16
CA GLY A 301 -12.56 8.17 21.30
C GLY A 301 -13.58 7.20 21.90
N ARG A 302 -14.87 7.42 21.62
CA ARG A 302 -15.99 6.63 22.17
C ARG A 302 -17.03 6.25 21.12
N TYR A 303 -17.35 7.14 20.20
CA TYR A 303 -18.33 6.93 19.13
C TYR A 303 -17.86 7.54 17.81
N PHE A 304 -18.55 7.18 16.73
CA PHE A 304 -18.43 7.87 15.45
C PHE A 304 -19.44 9.01 15.38
N SER A 305 -18.96 10.22 15.08
CA SER A 305 -19.80 11.39 14.81
C SER A 305 -19.74 11.75 13.32
N ALA A 306 -20.89 12.05 12.71
CA ALA A 306 -20.96 12.54 11.35
C ALA A 306 -20.17 13.85 11.18
N LEU A 307 -19.43 13.94 10.07
CA LEU A 307 -18.74 15.14 9.65
C LEU A 307 -19.45 15.70 8.42
N PRO A 308 -20.09 16.87 8.53
CA PRO A 308 -20.77 17.47 7.38
C PRO A 308 -19.76 17.89 6.32
N LEU A 309 -20.04 17.54 5.08
CA LEU A 309 -19.29 17.97 3.91
C LEU A 309 -19.78 19.37 3.52
N ARG A 310 -19.01 20.42 3.84
CA ARG A 310 -19.45 21.81 3.68
C ARG A 310 -19.82 22.17 2.25
N GLU A 311 -19.01 21.74 1.30
CA GLU A 311 -19.18 22.09 -0.11
C GLU A 311 -20.23 21.23 -0.81
N ASN A 312 -20.45 20.00 -0.35
CA ASN A 312 -21.40 19.07 -0.96
C ASN A 312 -22.03 18.13 0.09
N PRO A 313 -23.07 18.57 0.81
CA PRO A 313 -23.71 17.78 1.85
C PRO A 313 -24.45 16.55 1.33
N GLU A 314 -24.76 16.51 0.03
CA GLU A 314 -25.39 15.35 -0.62
C GLU A 314 -24.39 14.32 -1.14
N LEU A 315 -23.09 14.64 -1.08
CA LEU A 315 -22.05 13.68 -1.45
C LEU A 315 -22.15 12.45 -0.54
N ARG A 316 -22.16 11.27 -1.17
CA ARG A 316 -22.10 9.98 -0.49
C ARG A 316 -20.82 9.30 -0.91
N LEU A 317 -20.04 8.84 0.05
CA LEU A 317 -18.78 8.17 -0.19
C LEU A 317 -18.99 6.65 -0.21
N CYS A 318 -18.05 5.94 -0.83
CA CYS A 318 -17.94 4.48 -0.76
C CYS A 318 -16.51 4.01 -0.44
N GLY A 319 -15.56 4.94 -0.39
CA GLY A 319 -14.19 4.68 0.02
C GLY A 319 -13.54 5.92 0.60
N ILE A 320 -12.57 5.73 1.50
CA ILE A 320 -11.85 6.84 2.13
C ILE A 320 -10.38 6.53 2.41
N ALA A 321 -9.55 7.55 2.26
CA ALA A 321 -8.17 7.55 2.71
C ALA A 321 -7.82 8.86 3.40
N VAL A 322 -7.02 8.79 4.46
CA VAL A 322 -6.52 9.96 5.19
C VAL A 322 -5.00 9.93 5.29
N ASN A 323 -4.35 11.04 4.99
CA ASN A 323 -2.89 11.15 5.08
C ASN A 323 -2.43 11.66 6.45
N LYS A 324 -1.11 11.76 6.66
CA LYS A 324 -0.53 12.24 7.93
C LYS A 324 -0.85 13.71 8.22
N GLU A 325 -1.17 14.49 7.20
CA GLU A 325 -1.61 15.89 7.30
C GLU A 325 -3.12 16.03 7.51
N LYS A 326 -3.86 14.92 7.73
CA LYS A 326 -5.32 14.88 7.90
C LYS A 326 -6.10 15.36 6.68
N GLN A 327 -5.48 15.33 5.50
CA GLN A 327 -6.20 15.53 4.25
C GLN A 327 -6.94 14.24 3.91
N LEU A 328 -8.22 14.40 3.61
CA LEU A 328 -9.12 13.31 3.29
C LEU A 328 -9.30 13.21 1.79
N TYR A 329 -9.32 11.97 1.31
CA TYR A 329 -9.62 11.61 -0.06
C TYR A 329 -10.77 10.62 -0.02
N GLY A 330 -11.89 10.96 -0.64
CA GLY A 330 -13.08 10.12 -0.67
C GLY A 330 -13.42 9.69 -2.09
N ILE A 331 -13.92 8.47 -2.26
CA ILE A 331 -14.50 8.01 -3.52
C ILE A 331 -16.01 8.27 -3.46
N ASP A 332 -16.50 9.14 -4.34
CA ASP A 332 -17.95 9.36 -4.51
C ASP A 332 -18.63 8.05 -4.93
N ARG A 333 -19.71 7.68 -4.26
CA ARG A 333 -20.50 6.49 -4.56
C ARG A 333 -21.14 6.56 -5.96
N THR A 334 -21.47 7.77 -6.43
CA THR A 334 -22.14 8.02 -7.71
C THR A 334 -21.13 8.12 -8.84
N THR A 335 -20.20 9.08 -8.74
CA THR A 335 -19.24 9.34 -9.83
C THR A 335 -17.98 8.49 -9.76
N ARG A 336 -17.72 7.81 -8.62
CA ARG A 336 -16.50 7.04 -8.36
C ARG A 336 -15.20 7.82 -8.55
N MET A 337 -15.29 9.15 -8.54
CA MET A 337 -14.15 10.04 -8.56
C MET A 337 -13.61 10.24 -7.15
N ILE A 338 -12.28 10.42 -7.06
CA ILE A 338 -11.64 10.81 -5.81
C ILE A 338 -11.72 12.33 -5.66
N MET A 339 -12.34 12.74 -4.57
CA MET A 339 -12.41 14.14 -4.17
C MET A 339 -11.52 14.35 -2.96
N ARG A 340 -10.77 15.45 -2.97
CA ARG A 340 -10.25 15.99 -1.71
C ARG A 340 -11.45 16.47 -0.90
N VAL A 341 -11.56 15.97 0.32
CA VAL A 341 -12.62 16.35 1.23
C VAL A 341 -12.08 17.43 2.16
N ASP A 342 -12.39 18.68 1.84
CA ASP A 342 -12.06 19.81 2.70
C ASP A 342 -13.07 19.89 3.87
N GLN A 343 -12.55 20.15 5.07
CA GLN A 343 -13.31 20.21 6.33
C GLN A 343 -13.59 21.64 6.79
#